data_AF-A0A183FWL6-F1
#
_entry.id   AF-A0A183FWL6-F1
#
_cell.length_a   1.000
_cell.length_b   1.000
_cell.length_c   1.000
_cell.angle_alpha   90.00
_cell.angle_beta   90.00
_cell.angle_gamma   90.00
#
_symmetry.space_group_name_H-M   'P 1'
#
loop_
_entity.id
_entity.type
_entity.pdbx_description
1 polymer ?
#
loop_
_entity_poly.entity_id
_entity_poly.type
_entity_poly.pdbx_seq_one_letter_code
_entity_poly.pdbx_strand_id
1 'polypeptide(L)'
;MKAVDHSKEFGCTLVEMRSLMEARGAEAIVRLSTEHDGVEGLCKKLKVDPVRGLSNNAVELDRRRAAFGSNTIPPAKSKNFARLVFDACRDPTLIILVAAGFVNLALSFYEPEMHSPVDEETVTAAALVVGELMSNSTLGRRGCRIASLPLSVP
;
A
#
# COMPACT_ATOMS: atom_id res chain seq x y z
N MET A 1 -18.23 -21.93 -5.04
CA MET A 1 -18.40 -21.80 -6.51
C MET A 1 -18.29 -23.18 -7.13
N LYS A 2 -19.30 -23.62 -7.89
CA LYS A 2 -19.16 -24.82 -8.73
C LYS A 2 -18.23 -24.48 -9.89
N ALA A 3 -17.13 -25.22 -10.05
CA ALA A 3 -16.36 -25.18 -11.28
C ALA A 3 -17.25 -25.77 -12.38
N VAL A 4 -17.78 -24.90 -13.24
CA VAL A 4 -18.43 -25.37 -14.46
C VAL A 4 -17.30 -25.81 -15.38
N ASP A 5 -17.23 -27.11 -15.64
CA ASP A 5 -16.16 -27.70 -16.43
C ASP A 5 -16.44 -27.46 -17.91
N HIS A 6 -15.88 -26.37 -18.45
CA HIS A 6 -16.05 -25.96 -19.84
C HIS A 6 -15.15 -26.72 -20.83
N SER A 7 -14.48 -27.79 -20.38
CA SER A 7 -13.66 -28.70 -21.22
C SER A 7 -14.43 -29.30 -22.40
N LYS A 8 -15.76 -29.39 -22.32
CA LYS A 8 -16.61 -29.86 -23.43
C LYS A 8 -16.74 -28.85 -24.57
N GLU A 9 -16.56 -27.57 -24.30
CA GLU A 9 -16.80 -26.48 -25.25
C GLU A 9 -15.50 -25.91 -25.82
N PHE A 10 -14.48 -25.84 -24.97
CA PHE A 10 -13.10 -25.49 -25.28
C PHE A 10 -12.21 -26.65 -24.84
N GLY A 11 -11.21 -27.02 -25.64
CA GLY A 11 -10.34 -28.16 -25.35
C GLY A 11 -9.30 -27.90 -24.23
N CYS A 12 -9.58 -26.94 -23.35
CA CYS A 12 -8.68 -26.46 -22.30
C CYS A 12 -9.45 -25.75 -21.18
N THR A 13 -8.98 -25.88 -19.95
CA THR A 13 -9.60 -25.29 -18.74
C THR A 13 -8.84 -24.08 -18.20
N LEU A 14 -9.50 -23.26 -17.37
CA LEU A 14 -8.86 -22.12 -16.69
C LEU A 14 -7.70 -22.54 -15.77
N VAL A 15 -7.81 -23.72 -15.16
CA VAL A 15 -6.78 -24.25 -14.24
C VAL A 15 -5.54 -24.65 -15.02
N GLU A 16 -5.70 -25.31 -16.17
CA GLU A 16 -4.60 -25.63 -17.08
C GLU A 16 -3.90 -24.36 -17.58
N MET A 17 -4.67 -23.35 -18.00
CA MET A 17 -4.11 -22.07 -18.44
C MET A 17 -3.35 -21.36 -17.32
N ARG A 18 -3.83 -21.42 -16.07
CA ARG A 18 -3.09 -20.88 -14.92
C ARG A 18 -1.79 -21.63 -14.70
N SER A 19 -1.82 -22.96 -14.68
CA SER A 19 -0.64 -23.81 -14.50
C SER A 19 0.43 -23.52 -15.56
N LEU A 20 0.01 -23.32 -16.81
CA LEU A 20 0.90 -22.94 -17.90
C LEU A 20 1.51 -21.54 -17.71
N MET A 21 0.76 -20.58 -17.15
CA MET A 21 1.26 -19.23 -16.85
C MET A 21 2.17 -19.18 -15.62
N GLU A 22 2.08 -20.16 -14.72
CA GLU A 22 2.98 -20.31 -13.58
C GLU A 22 4.36 -20.82 -14.01
N ALA A 23 4.41 -21.71 -15.00
CA ALA A 23 5.64 -22.11 -15.65
C ALA A 23 6.25 -20.93 -16.44
N ARG A 24 7.57 -20.75 -16.39
CA ARG A 24 8.27 -19.64 -17.07
C ARG A 24 9.47 -20.14 -17.88
N GLY A 25 9.75 -19.46 -19.00
CA GLY A 25 10.92 -19.72 -19.84
C GLY A 25 10.86 -21.05 -20.58
N ALA A 26 11.97 -21.80 -20.59
CA ALA A 26 12.09 -23.05 -21.35
C ALA A 26 11.12 -24.14 -20.87
N GLU A 27 10.82 -24.19 -19.57
CA GLU A 27 9.90 -25.16 -19.00
C GLU A 27 8.47 -24.98 -19.55
N ALA A 28 8.02 -23.73 -19.69
CA ALA A 28 6.70 -23.42 -20.22
C ALA A 28 6.56 -23.84 -21.69
N ILE A 29 7.64 -23.68 -22.48
CA ILE A 29 7.67 -24.10 -23.89
C ILE A 29 7.54 -25.62 -24.00
N VAL A 30 8.26 -26.37 -23.16
CA VAL A 30 8.16 -27.83 -23.12
C VAL A 30 6.74 -28.25 -22.77
N ARG A 31 6.18 -27.73 -21.67
CA ARG A 31 4.79 -28.05 -21.25
C ARG A 31 3.76 -27.71 -22.31
N LEU A 32 3.89 -26.55 -22.95
CA LEU A 32 3.03 -26.14 -24.06
C LEU A 32 3.11 -27.12 -25.24
N SER A 33 4.31 -27.54 -25.61
CA SER A 33 4.51 -28.48 -26.72
C SER A 33 3.97 -29.88 -26.41
N THR A 34 4.08 -30.35 -25.17
CA THR A 34 3.66 -31.70 -24.78
C THR A 34 2.15 -31.82 -24.50
N GLU A 35 1.53 -30.80 -23.92
CA GLU A 35 0.13 -30.85 -23.46
C GLU A 35 -0.86 -30.21 -24.45
N HIS A 36 -0.39 -29.26 -25.26
CA HIS A 36 -1.24 -28.45 -26.13
C HIS A 36 -0.81 -28.44 -27.61
N ASP A 37 0.09 -29.32 -28.02
CA ASP A 37 0.63 -29.39 -29.39
C ASP A 37 1.22 -28.05 -29.85
N GLY A 38 1.81 -27.30 -28.91
CA GLY A 38 2.39 -25.98 -29.15
C GLY A 38 1.37 -24.84 -29.20
N VAL A 39 1.79 -23.69 -29.73
CA VAL A 39 0.97 -22.48 -29.80
C VAL A 39 -0.24 -22.67 -30.72
N GLU A 40 -0.06 -23.35 -31.86
CA GLU A 40 -1.13 -23.56 -32.83
C GLU A 40 -2.22 -24.50 -32.31
N GLY A 41 -1.84 -25.58 -31.62
CA GLY A 41 -2.80 -26.50 -31.00
C GLY A 41 -3.60 -25.81 -29.90
N LEU A 42 -2.96 -24.95 -29.12
CA LEU A 42 -3.64 -24.12 -28.13
C LEU A 42 -4.64 -23.14 -28.78
N CYS A 43 -4.25 -22.45 -29.86
CA CYS A 43 -5.15 -21.57 -30.62
C CYS A 43 -6.38 -22.34 -31.17
N LYS A 44 -6.18 -23.57 -31.68
CA LYS A 44 -7.28 -24.44 -32.11
C LYS A 44 -8.20 -24.84 -30.95
N LYS A 45 -7.65 -25.24 -29.80
CA LYS A 45 -8.41 -25.58 -28.58
C LYS A 45 -9.25 -24.40 -28.07
N LEU A 46 -8.70 -23.19 -28.13
CA LEU A 46 -9.38 -21.93 -27.76
C LEU A 46 -10.28 -21.36 -28.87
N LYS A 47 -10.32 -21.98 -30.06
CA LYS A 47 -11.06 -21.49 -31.24
C LYS A 47 -10.69 -20.04 -31.56
N VAL A 48 -9.40 -19.72 -31.53
CA VAL A 48 -8.84 -18.38 -31.83
C VAL A 48 -8.00 -18.50 -33.10
N ASP A 49 -8.13 -17.53 -34.00
CA ASP A 49 -7.22 -17.40 -35.14
C ASP A 49 -5.92 -16.71 -34.66
N PRO A 50 -4.72 -17.29 -34.87
CA PRO A 50 -3.47 -16.70 -34.40
C PRO A 50 -3.10 -15.39 -35.11
N VAL A 51 -3.66 -15.13 -36.30
CA VAL A 51 -3.36 -13.95 -37.12
C VAL A 51 -4.47 -12.91 -37.02
N ARG A 52 -5.73 -13.35 -37.10
CA ARG A 52 -6.91 -12.45 -37.11
C ARG A 52 -7.54 -12.29 -35.73
N GLY A 53 -7.21 -13.14 -34.77
CA GLY A 53 -7.77 -13.12 -33.43
C GLY A 53 -9.20 -13.63 -33.35
N LEU A 54 -10.00 -13.03 -32.47
CA LEU A 54 -11.40 -13.37 -32.27
C LEU A 54 -12.33 -12.51 -33.12
N SER A 55 -13.37 -13.14 -33.67
CA SER A 55 -14.43 -12.40 -34.34
C SER A 55 -15.27 -11.61 -33.33
N ASN A 56 -15.71 -10.41 -33.71
CA ASN A 56 -16.53 -9.53 -32.87
C ASN A 56 -18.01 -9.97 -32.89
N ASN A 57 -18.26 -11.23 -32.53
CA ASN A 57 -19.61 -11.75 -32.36
C ASN A 57 -19.96 -11.74 -30.86
N ALA A 58 -20.93 -10.91 -30.48
CA ALA A 58 -21.34 -10.73 -29.09
C ALA A 58 -21.71 -12.06 -28.41
N VAL A 59 -22.37 -12.98 -29.13
CA VAL A 59 -22.81 -14.27 -28.58
C VAL A 59 -21.61 -15.16 -28.22
N GLU A 60 -20.58 -15.20 -29.07
CA GLU A 60 -19.37 -15.99 -28.82
C GLU A 60 -18.51 -15.37 -27.72
N LEU A 61 -18.48 -14.04 -27.63
CA LEU A 61 -17.78 -13.33 -26.55
C LEU A 61 -18.45 -13.56 -25.19
N ASP A 62 -19.77 -13.54 -25.11
CA ASP A 62 -20.49 -13.81 -23.87
C ASP A 62 -20.35 -15.26 -23.42
N ARG A 63 -20.35 -16.22 -24.37
CA ARG A 63 -20.04 -17.62 -24.09
C ARG A 63 -18.63 -17.80 -23.52
N ARG A 64 -17.64 -17.10 -24.08
CA ARG A 64 -16.26 -17.09 -23.55
C ARG A 64 -16.16 -16.44 -22.19
N ARG A 65 -16.89 -15.36 -21.93
CA ARG A 65 -16.95 -14.72 -20.61
C ARG A 65 -17.58 -15.64 -19.57
N ALA A 66 -18.59 -16.42 -19.95
CA ALA A 66 -19.17 -17.43 -19.07
C ALA A 66 -18.15 -18.55 -18.76
N ALA A 67 -17.35 -18.97 -19.73
CA ALA A 67 -16.38 -20.05 -19.58
C ALA A 67 -15.07 -19.67 -18.86
N PHE A 68 -14.50 -18.52 -19.21
CA PHE A 68 -13.19 -18.06 -18.73
C PHE A 68 -13.28 -16.92 -17.70
N GLY A 69 -14.46 -16.35 -17.48
CA GLY A 69 -14.65 -15.16 -16.65
C GLY A 69 -14.33 -13.86 -17.40
N SER A 70 -14.67 -12.73 -16.79
CA SER A 70 -14.30 -11.40 -17.31
C SER A 70 -12.93 -10.97 -16.77
N ASN A 71 -12.09 -10.36 -17.61
CA ASN A 71 -10.84 -9.72 -17.20
C ASN A 71 -11.08 -8.34 -16.56
N THR A 72 -11.94 -8.30 -15.53
CA THR A 72 -12.25 -7.07 -14.79
C THR A 72 -11.62 -7.19 -13.42
N ILE A 73 -10.62 -6.36 -13.14
CA ILE A 73 -10.07 -6.24 -11.79
C ILE A 73 -11.18 -5.62 -10.94
N PRO A 74 -11.72 -6.33 -9.93
CA PRO A 74 -12.76 -5.76 -9.09
C PRO A 74 -12.19 -4.50 -8.42
N PRO A 75 -12.86 -3.34 -8.52
CA PRO A 75 -12.35 -2.13 -7.91
C PRO A 75 -12.25 -2.37 -6.41
N ALA A 76 -11.08 -2.09 -5.84
CA ALA A 76 -10.89 -2.18 -4.41
C ALA A 76 -11.94 -1.30 -3.72
N LYS A 77 -12.69 -1.86 -2.78
CA LYS A 77 -13.67 -1.09 -2.00
C LYS A 77 -12.93 0.06 -1.31
N SER A 78 -13.17 1.29 -1.75
CA SER A 78 -12.52 2.47 -1.18
C SER A 78 -12.80 2.55 0.31
N LYS A 79 -11.74 2.58 1.12
CA LYS A 79 -11.87 2.81 2.56
C LYS A 79 -12.53 4.18 2.75
N ASN A 80 -13.57 4.27 3.59
CA ASN A 80 -14.25 5.54 3.87
C ASN A 80 -13.28 6.55 4.51
N PHE A 81 -13.39 7.85 4.18
CA PHE A 81 -12.57 8.94 4.73
C PHE A 81 -12.52 8.95 6.25
N ALA A 82 -13.66 8.74 6.90
CA ALA A 82 -13.73 8.67 8.37
C ALA A 82 -12.80 7.59 8.93
N ARG A 83 -12.71 6.43 8.27
CA ARG A 83 -11.83 5.35 8.71
C ARG A 83 -10.36 5.70 8.52
N LEU A 84 -10.00 6.42 7.45
CA LEU A 84 -8.63 6.92 7.24
C LEU A 84 -8.22 7.92 8.33
N VAL A 85 -9.12 8.82 8.71
CA VAL A 85 -8.88 9.79 9.79
C VAL A 85 -8.76 9.08 11.14
N PHE A 86 -9.66 8.13 11.46
CA PHE A 86 -9.57 7.36 12.71
C PHE A 86 -8.37 6.39 12.77
N ASP A 87 -7.86 5.96 11.62
CA ASP A 87 -6.62 5.19 11.50
C ASP A 87 -5.42 6.09 11.76
N ALA A 88 -5.38 7.29 11.16
CA ALA A 88 -4.34 8.27 11.38
C ALA A 88 -4.34 8.85 12.81
N CYS A 89 -5.50 9.04 13.44
CA CYS A 89 -5.61 9.54 14.81
C CYS A 89 -5.26 8.50 15.90
N ARG A 90 -5.06 7.22 15.54
CA ARG A 90 -4.59 6.16 16.45
C ARG A 90 -3.06 6.11 16.56
N ASP A 91 -2.37 7.18 16.21
CA ASP A 91 -0.93 7.30 16.39
C ASP A 91 -0.60 7.49 17.89
N PRO A 92 0.28 6.66 18.49
CA PRO A 92 0.70 6.81 19.88
C PRO A 92 1.29 8.21 20.18
N THR A 93 1.87 8.88 19.18
CA THR A 93 2.43 10.23 19.30
C THR A 93 1.35 11.27 19.62
N LEU A 94 0.19 11.19 18.95
CA LEU A 94 -0.91 12.14 19.13
C LEU A 94 -1.56 11.97 20.51
N ILE A 95 -1.68 10.71 20.97
CA ILE A 95 -2.20 10.39 22.31
C ILE A 95 -1.31 11.00 23.41
N ILE A 96 0.01 10.89 23.29
CA ILE A 96 0.95 11.45 24.27
C ILE A 96 0.83 12.98 24.32
N LEU A 97 0.69 13.65 23.17
CA LEU A 97 0.51 15.10 23.09
C LEU A 97 -0.79 15.57 23.77
N VAL A 98 -1.89 14.85 23.56
CA VAL A 98 -3.18 15.18 24.21
C VAL A 98 -3.12 14.95 25.72
N ALA A 99 -2.49 13.87 26.17
CA ALA A 99 -2.32 13.58 27.59
C ALA A 99 -1.48 14.66 28.30
N ALA A 100 -0.36 15.08 27.70
CA ALA A 100 0.47 16.17 28.22
C ALA A 100 -0.30 17.49 28.31
N GLY A 101 -1.09 17.82 27.28
CA GLY A 101 -1.95 19.00 27.28
C GLY A 101 -3.01 18.97 28.39
N PHE A 102 -3.61 17.80 28.64
CA PHE A 102 -4.58 17.63 29.72
C PHE A 102 -3.93 17.80 31.10
N VAL A 103 -2.71 17.29 31.31
CA VAL A 103 -1.95 17.50 32.55
C VAL A 103 -1.65 18.99 32.76
N ASN A 104 -1.24 19.70 31.70
CA ASN A 104 -1.00 21.15 31.77
C ASN A 104 -2.26 21.93 32.15
N LEU A 105 -3.40 21.56 31.57
CA LEU A 105 -4.68 22.18 31.88
C LEU A 105 -5.13 21.86 33.32
N ALA A 106 -4.93 20.62 33.77
CA ALA A 106 -5.26 20.20 35.13
C ALA A 106 -4.44 20.96 36.17
N LEU A 107 -3.13 21.12 35.97
CA LEU A 107 -2.27 21.92 36.84
C LEU A 107 -2.73 23.38 36.88
N SER A 108 -3.12 23.95 35.74
CA SER A 108 -3.65 25.33 35.68
C SER A 108 -4.95 25.54 36.48
N PHE A 109 -5.76 24.50 36.68
CA PHE A 109 -6.97 24.57 37.50
C PHE A 109 -6.75 24.12 38.95
N TYR A 110 -5.59 23.55 39.26
CA TYR A 110 -5.24 23.01 40.57
C TYR A 110 -4.15 23.86 41.25
N GLU A 111 -4.17 25.18 41.03
CA GLU A 111 -3.37 26.15 41.77
C GLU A 111 -4.03 26.35 43.16
N PRO A 112 -3.58 25.71 44.25
CA PRO A 112 -3.95 26.17 45.56
C PRO A 112 -3.24 27.50 45.79
N GLU A 113 -3.97 28.51 46.25
CA GLU A 113 -3.48 29.69 46.96
C GLU A 113 -2.72 29.26 48.24
N MET A 114 -1.60 28.53 48.12
CA MET A 114 -0.77 28.12 49.24
C MET A 114 0.70 28.29 48.89
N HIS A 115 1.17 29.51 49.18
CA HIS A 115 2.51 29.87 49.62
C HIS A 115 3.46 28.67 49.83
N SER A 116 4.06 28.23 48.74
CA SER A 116 5.35 27.54 48.73
C SER A 116 6.03 27.94 47.41
N PRO A 117 7.34 28.23 47.43
CA PRO A 117 8.06 28.67 46.25
C PRO A 117 8.18 27.48 45.30
N VAL A 118 7.13 27.23 44.52
CA VAL A 118 7.29 26.55 43.25
C VAL A 118 7.68 27.65 42.30
N ASP A 119 8.98 27.90 42.31
CA ASP A 119 9.60 28.93 41.52
C ASP A 119 9.11 28.76 40.08
N GLU A 120 8.69 29.86 39.47
CA GLU A 120 8.51 29.99 38.03
C GLU A 120 9.66 29.32 37.26
N GLU A 121 10.83 29.24 37.88
CA GLU A 121 12.01 28.47 37.49
C GLU A 121 11.77 26.97 37.24
N THR A 122 10.92 26.26 37.99
CA THR A 122 10.69 24.80 37.80
C THR A 122 9.78 24.49 36.60
N VAL A 123 8.71 25.26 36.41
CA VAL A 123 7.83 25.12 35.24
C VAL A 123 8.55 25.63 33.99
N THR A 124 9.30 26.73 34.11
CA THR A 124 10.13 27.26 33.02
C THR A 124 11.30 26.32 32.71
N ALA A 125 11.93 25.69 33.70
CA ALA A 125 12.97 24.68 33.48
C ALA A 125 12.39 23.41 32.82
N ALA A 126 11.22 22.95 33.24
CA ALA A 126 10.57 21.81 32.58
C ALA A 126 10.21 22.14 31.12
N ALA A 127 9.68 23.34 30.86
CA ALA A 127 9.40 23.82 29.51
C ALA A 127 10.69 24.02 28.67
N LEU A 128 11.76 24.52 29.29
CA LEU A 128 13.08 24.67 28.67
C LEU A 128 13.68 23.31 28.31
N VAL A 129 13.64 22.31 29.21
CA VAL A 129 14.16 20.96 28.94
C VAL A 129 13.36 20.29 27.83
N VAL A 130 12.03 20.44 27.82
CA VAL A 130 11.20 19.94 26.71
C VAL A 130 11.53 20.68 25.41
N GLY A 131 11.71 22.01 25.47
CA GLY A 131 12.11 22.84 24.33
C GLY A 131 13.49 22.48 23.77
N GLU A 132 14.49 22.27 24.61
CA GLU A 132 15.84 21.83 24.25
C GLU A 132 15.85 20.40 23.73
N LEU A 133 15.03 19.50 24.27
CA LEU A 133 14.89 18.13 23.76
C LEU A 133 14.26 18.11 22.35
N MET A 134 13.24 18.95 22.12
CA MET A 134 12.60 19.12 20.81
C MET A 134 13.51 19.85 19.80
N SER A 135 14.34 20.78 20.28
CA SER A 135 15.37 21.47 19.49
C SER A 135 16.52 20.53 19.12
N ASN A 136 17.00 19.71 20.06
CA ASN A 136 18.07 18.74 19.85
C ASN A 136 17.65 17.62 18.88
N SER A 137 16.36 17.26 18.88
CA SER A 137 15.80 16.30 17.90
C SER A 137 15.46 16.93 16.54
N THR A 138 15.43 18.26 16.42
CA THR A 138 15.36 18.98 15.12
C THR A 138 16.73 19.44 14.58
N LEU A 139 17.79 19.40 15.39
CA LEU A 139 19.19 19.64 14.98
C LEU A 139 19.89 18.39 14.38
N GLY A 140 19.14 17.31 14.10
CA GLY A 140 19.64 16.14 13.35
C GLY A 140 19.47 16.21 11.83
N ARG A 141 18.86 17.28 11.27
CA ARG A 141 18.53 17.36 9.83
C ARG A 141 18.66 18.73 9.15
N ARG A 142 19.46 19.67 9.66
CA ARG A 142 19.86 20.86 8.89
C ARG A 142 21.32 21.22 9.13
N GLY A 143 22.14 21.12 8.10
CA GLY A 143 23.54 21.56 8.14
C GLY A 143 24.47 20.97 7.08
N CYS A 144 23.97 20.47 5.94
CA CYS A 144 24.80 20.19 4.77
C CYS A 144 24.85 21.45 3.89
N ARG A 145 26.06 22.00 3.69
CA ARG A 145 26.45 23.13 2.79
C ARG A 145 25.88 24.50 3.25
N ILE A 146 26.65 25.59 3.36
CA ILE A 146 27.49 26.24 2.35
C ILE A 146 28.34 27.35 3.03
N ALA A 147 29.54 27.54 2.50
CA ALA A 147 30.19 28.83 2.25
C ALA A 147 31.02 29.55 3.35
N SER A 148 32.29 29.77 2.96
CA SER A 148 33.07 31.02 3.12
C SER A 148 34.11 31.08 4.24
N LEU A 149 35.35 30.70 3.89
CA LEU A 149 36.55 31.49 4.25
C LEU A 149 36.26 32.99 4.02
N PRO A 150 36.76 33.93 4.85
CA PRO A 150 38.10 34.43 4.56
C PRO A 150 38.92 34.97 5.76
N LEU A 151 40.21 35.17 5.44
CA LEU A 151 41.10 36.23 5.91
C LEU A 151 41.68 36.16 7.34
N SER A 152 42.88 35.57 7.41
CA SER A 152 43.96 36.03 8.29
C SER A 152 44.73 37.13 7.55
N VAL A 153 44.88 38.31 8.17
CA VAL A 153 45.75 39.42 7.75
C VAL A 153 46.47 39.92 9.02
N PRO A 154 47.64 40.56 8.87
CA PRO A 154 48.95 40.12 9.35
C PRO A 154 49.21 40.31 10.86
#